data_AF-A0A1C3NQH6-F1
#
_entry.id   AF-A0A1C3NQH6-F1
#
_cell.length_a   1.000
_cell.length_b   1.000
_cell.length_c   1.000
_cell.angle_alpha   90.00
_cell.angle_beta   90.00
_cell.angle_gamma   90.00
#
_symmetry.space_group_name_H-M   'P 1'
#
loop_
_entity.id
_entity.type
_entity.pdbx_description
1 polymer ?
#
loop_
_entity_poly.entity_id
_entity_poly.type
_entity_poly.pdbx_seq_one_letter_code
_entity_poly.pdbx_strand_id
1 'polypeptide(L)'
;MSIPSTQYAGLSDDVYKNRAVGRRAPGHEEIVTIEGQRYAVLDHVNNKSNGYQGTIYRRESSGDIVVAHRGTQGAVNDILTDATMVTPRTNPQAADALALTKNAMDIAKDVGKRTGHQPEVTVTGHSLGGALAQMTAHHYDLKGETFNAYGAASLSYRIPEGGNSVINHVMASDPVSAASPHFGQVRIYAKPDEIATLSGAGYSNSKANFLIPDYPLVAAGSSLGAHKLGNFLGEHSVLKDPNARPLAEQNKRMIDEYRGDIDGLRTGTTILTRSARGFGQDAIDAIRGPLAPGEPAKRDARAHGNDHTLLRIDQPGHVGNALFQDAQRGVHAQDARAGRSPDQQSAQLSGSLASEMHAAGGQRIDAVMMSPDAARTFAVQGRVDDPAQLRVSVETMTAMNTPLEQSSQRVAENAARQSVALEQQQSQTRQQQQGARALG
;
A
#
# COMPACT_ATOMS: atom_id res chain seq x y z
N MET A 1 -11.53 19.32 6.03
CA MET A 1 -12.28 18.23 6.67
C MET A 1 -13.34 18.87 7.53
N SER A 2 -14.59 18.43 7.40
CA SER A 2 -15.76 18.90 8.14
C SER A 2 -15.87 18.28 9.55
N ILE A 3 -15.22 17.13 9.75
CA ILE A 3 -15.26 16.34 10.98
C ILE A 3 -14.18 16.86 11.96
N PRO A 4 -14.53 17.19 13.22
CA PRO A 4 -13.57 17.60 14.24
C PRO A 4 -12.63 16.48 14.69
N SER A 5 -11.41 16.83 15.13
CA SER A 5 -10.40 15.87 15.61
C SER A 5 -10.88 14.97 16.74
N THR A 6 -11.75 15.46 17.62
CA THR A 6 -12.31 14.64 18.71
C THR A 6 -13.19 13.50 18.20
N GLN A 7 -13.87 13.68 17.06
CA GLN A 7 -14.64 12.60 16.42
C GLN A 7 -13.72 11.59 15.75
N TYR A 8 -12.62 12.01 15.11
CA TYR A 8 -11.61 11.08 14.60
C TYR A 8 -10.96 10.25 15.71
N ALA A 9 -10.67 10.87 16.87
CA ALA A 9 -10.14 10.16 18.04
C ALA A 9 -11.14 9.11 18.54
N GLY A 10 -12.41 9.49 18.69
CA GLY A 10 -13.45 8.57 19.12
C GLY A 10 -13.72 7.43 18.14
N LEU A 11 -13.61 7.65 16.83
CA LEU A 11 -13.69 6.58 15.82
C LEU A 11 -12.46 5.66 15.84
N SER A 12 -11.28 6.21 16.11
CA SER A 12 -10.04 5.44 16.33
C SER A 12 -10.10 4.58 17.60
N ASP A 13 -10.98 4.91 18.55
CA ASP A 13 -11.26 4.10 19.73
C ASP A 13 -12.34 3.05 19.43
N ASP A 14 -13.43 3.47 18.79
CA ASP A 14 -14.57 2.61 18.47
C ASP A 14 -14.19 1.42 17.57
N VAL A 15 -13.22 1.61 16.67
CA VAL A 15 -12.72 0.55 15.78
C VAL A 15 -12.13 -0.64 16.55
N TYR A 16 -11.81 -0.52 17.85
CA TYR A 16 -11.36 -1.64 18.67
C TYR A 16 -12.49 -2.56 19.15
N LYS A 17 -13.76 -2.13 19.06
CA LYS A 17 -14.90 -2.97 19.43
C LYS A 17 -15.05 -4.13 18.45
N ASN A 18 -15.37 -5.30 18.98
CA ASN A 18 -15.72 -6.46 18.16
C ASN A 18 -17.11 -6.24 17.55
N ARG A 19 -17.22 -6.41 16.23
CA ARG A 19 -18.47 -6.28 15.48
C ARG A 19 -18.66 -7.49 14.58
N ALA A 20 -19.90 -7.72 14.13
CA ALA A 20 -20.14 -8.69 13.07
C ALA A 20 -19.38 -8.27 11.79
N VAL A 21 -18.68 -9.21 11.15
CA VAL A 21 -17.95 -8.95 9.90
C VAL A 21 -18.92 -8.78 8.74
N GLY A 22 -18.62 -7.85 7.84
CA GLY A 22 -19.31 -7.64 6.57
C GLY A 22 -20.11 -6.34 6.49
N ARG A 23 -20.59 -6.06 5.28
CA ARG A 23 -21.35 -4.86 4.97
C ARG A 23 -22.74 -4.88 5.61
N ARG A 24 -23.17 -3.77 6.17
CA ARG A 24 -24.54 -3.59 6.70
C ARG A 24 -25.52 -3.35 5.56
N ALA A 25 -26.69 -3.98 5.64
CA ALA A 25 -27.77 -3.73 4.70
C ALA A 25 -28.33 -2.30 4.91
N PRO A 26 -28.78 -1.62 3.85
CA PRO A 26 -29.42 -0.31 3.99
C PRO A 26 -30.60 -0.35 4.98
N GLY A 27 -30.66 0.62 5.89
CA GLY A 27 -31.70 0.71 6.92
C GLY A 27 -31.47 -0.21 8.13
N HIS A 28 -30.41 -1.03 8.11
CA HIS A 28 -30.03 -1.95 9.19
C HIS A 28 -28.61 -1.68 9.69
N GLU A 29 -28.09 -0.48 9.42
CA GLU A 29 -26.80 -0.05 9.93
C GLU A 29 -26.80 0.04 11.46
N GLU A 30 -25.74 -0.46 12.07
CA GLU A 30 -25.51 -0.24 13.49
C GLU A 30 -25.13 1.23 13.71
N ILE A 31 -25.81 1.91 14.63
CA ILE A 31 -25.52 3.31 14.94
C ILE A 31 -24.66 3.42 16.18
N VAL A 32 -23.57 4.17 16.06
CA VAL A 32 -22.70 4.56 17.17
C VAL A 32 -22.73 6.06 17.37
N THR A 33 -22.56 6.51 18.61
CA THR A 33 -22.49 7.93 18.96
C THR A 33 -21.07 8.29 19.36
N ILE A 34 -20.46 9.24 18.66
CA ILE A 34 -19.10 9.73 18.88
C ILE A 34 -19.16 11.24 19.11
N GLU A 35 -18.74 11.72 20.29
CA GLU A 35 -18.80 13.14 20.67
C GLU A 35 -20.18 13.77 20.38
N GLY A 36 -21.26 13.04 20.70
CA GLY A 36 -22.65 13.47 20.48
C GLY A 36 -23.13 13.40 19.03
N GLN A 37 -22.31 12.94 18.08
CA GLN A 37 -22.67 12.78 16.67
C GLN A 37 -22.94 11.32 16.32
N ARG A 38 -23.97 11.08 15.51
CA ARG A 38 -24.39 9.75 15.10
C ARG A 38 -23.66 9.30 13.83
N TYR A 39 -23.12 8.09 13.89
CA TYR A 39 -22.42 7.43 12.80
C TYR A 39 -23.04 6.07 12.53
N ALA A 40 -23.37 5.82 11.28
CA ALA A 40 -23.79 4.51 10.80
C ALA A 40 -22.56 3.68 10.40
N VAL A 41 -22.44 2.46 10.95
CA VAL A 41 -21.42 1.49 10.51
C VAL A 41 -21.86 0.90 9.17
N LEU A 42 -21.06 1.09 8.13
CA LEU A 42 -21.35 0.60 6.77
C LEU A 42 -20.73 -0.76 6.50
N ASP A 43 -19.50 -0.97 6.96
CA ASP A 43 -18.76 -2.20 6.75
C ASP A 43 -17.76 -2.41 7.89
N HIS A 44 -17.49 -3.66 8.22
CA HIS A 44 -16.51 -4.04 9.23
C HIS A 44 -15.73 -5.26 8.75
N VAL A 45 -14.41 -5.15 8.74
CA VAL A 45 -13.51 -6.23 8.39
C VAL A 45 -12.72 -6.63 9.63
N ASN A 46 -12.61 -7.94 9.85
CA ASN A 46 -11.73 -8.55 10.84
C ASN A 46 -11.09 -9.78 10.20
N ASN A 47 -9.83 -9.63 9.79
CA ASN A 47 -9.04 -10.72 9.21
C ASN A 47 -8.15 -11.32 10.29
N LYS A 48 -8.59 -12.46 10.85
CA LYS A 48 -7.87 -13.17 11.91
C LYS A 48 -6.51 -13.72 11.46
N SER A 49 -6.28 -13.89 10.16
CA SER A 49 -5.05 -14.50 9.64
C SER A 49 -3.84 -13.55 9.68
N ASN A 50 -4.07 -12.24 9.55
CA ASN A 50 -3.03 -11.21 9.62
C ASN A 50 -3.27 -10.18 10.73
N GLY A 51 -4.36 -10.33 11.48
CA GLY A 51 -4.73 -9.46 12.60
C GLY A 51 -5.32 -8.11 12.18
N TYR A 52 -5.63 -7.89 10.90
CA TYR A 52 -6.23 -6.64 10.45
C TYR A 52 -7.67 -6.49 10.94
N GLN A 53 -8.00 -5.29 11.41
CA GLN A 53 -9.38 -4.90 11.70
C GLN A 53 -9.61 -3.45 11.30
N GLY A 54 -10.76 -3.18 10.68
CA GLY A 54 -11.14 -1.83 10.27
C GLY A 54 -12.65 -1.70 10.07
N THR A 55 -13.14 -0.47 10.14
CA THR A 55 -14.56 -0.16 10.04
C THR A 55 -14.78 1.08 9.19
N ILE A 56 -15.80 1.04 8.32
CA ILE A 56 -16.28 2.19 7.56
C ILE A 56 -17.47 2.79 8.29
N TYR A 57 -17.39 4.08 8.60
CA TYR A 57 -18.46 4.85 9.24
C TYR A 57 -19.00 5.92 8.30
N ARG A 58 -20.29 6.18 8.36
CA ARG A 58 -20.94 7.32 7.68
C ARG A 58 -21.55 8.24 8.72
N ARG A 59 -21.17 9.51 8.71
CA ARG A 59 -21.75 10.52 9.58
C ARG A 59 -23.16 10.85 9.11
N GLU A 60 -24.17 10.67 9.95
CA GLU A 60 -25.58 10.81 9.51
C GLU A 60 -25.94 12.24 9.07
N SER A 61 -25.34 13.24 9.69
CA SER A 61 -25.67 14.65 9.43
C SER A 61 -25.03 15.22 8.15
N SER A 62 -23.90 14.67 7.68
CA SER A 62 -23.22 15.14 6.47
C SER A 62 -23.14 14.13 5.34
N GLY A 63 -23.30 12.84 5.63
CA GLY A 63 -23.04 11.76 4.66
C GLY A 63 -21.56 11.41 4.50
N ASP A 64 -20.64 12.23 5.03
CA ASP A 64 -19.19 12.00 5.01
C ASP A 64 -18.82 10.64 5.58
N ILE A 65 -17.79 10.03 4.98
CA ILE A 65 -17.35 8.67 5.28
C ILE A 65 -15.96 8.73 5.94
N VAL A 66 -15.81 7.95 7.01
CA VAL A 66 -14.53 7.76 7.71
C VAL A 66 -14.17 6.29 7.73
N VAL A 67 -12.97 5.95 7.28
CA VAL A 67 -12.39 4.60 7.41
C VAL A 67 -11.45 4.61 8.60
N ALA A 68 -11.80 3.86 9.65
CA ALA A 68 -10.92 3.69 10.80
C ALA A 68 -10.19 2.35 10.69
N HIS A 69 -8.88 2.37 10.93
CA HIS A 69 -8.06 1.18 11.03
C HIS A 69 -7.63 0.95 12.49
N ARG A 70 -7.74 -0.29 12.97
CA ARG A 70 -7.33 -0.69 14.31
C ARG A 70 -5.82 -0.88 14.38
N GLY A 71 -5.20 -0.52 15.50
CA GLY A 71 -3.84 -0.97 15.82
C GLY A 71 -3.79 -2.40 16.37
N THR A 72 -2.58 -2.94 16.48
CA THR A 72 -2.32 -4.22 17.15
C THR A 72 -2.78 -4.17 18.61
N GLN A 73 -3.32 -5.28 19.13
CA GLN A 73 -3.61 -5.43 20.57
C GLN A 73 -2.40 -6.09 21.25
N GLY A 74 -1.81 -5.44 22.25
CA GLY A 74 -0.66 -5.92 23.03
C GLY A 74 -0.30 -4.93 24.15
N ALA A 75 0.61 -5.32 25.06
CA ALA A 75 1.17 -4.35 26.00
C ALA A 75 1.95 -3.27 25.22
N VAL A 76 2.02 -2.03 25.72
CA VAL A 76 2.75 -0.96 25.00
C VAL A 76 4.22 -1.33 24.78
N ASN A 77 4.82 -2.11 25.69
CA ASN A 77 6.15 -2.68 25.52
C ASN A 77 6.23 -3.65 24.34
N ASP A 78 5.20 -4.48 24.15
CA ASP A 78 5.13 -5.41 23.01
C ASP A 78 4.90 -4.63 21.71
N ILE A 79 4.07 -3.58 21.73
CA ILE A 79 3.85 -2.69 20.58
C ILE A 79 5.15 -1.96 20.19
N LEU A 80 5.91 -1.47 21.17
CA LEU A 80 7.20 -0.83 20.93
C LEU A 80 8.24 -1.83 20.43
N THR A 81 8.26 -3.04 20.99
CA THR A 81 9.11 -4.15 20.52
C THR A 81 8.75 -4.53 19.09
N ASP A 82 7.48 -4.70 18.77
CA ASP A 82 7.02 -4.97 17.41
C ASP A 82 7.38 -3.81 16.47
N ALA A 83 7.15 -2.56 16.86
CA ALA A 83 7.52 -1.37 16.07
C ALA A 83 9.03 -1.23 15.84
N THR A 84 9.86 -1.77 16.72
CA THR A 84 11.33 -1.83 16.59
C THR A 84 11.83 -3.12 15.93
N MET A 85 11.00 -4.16 15.86
CA MET A 85 11.30 -5.49 15.30
C MET A 85 10.57 -5.79 13.97
N VAL A 86 9.73 -4.87 13.46
CA VAL A 86 9.10 -5.02 12.13
C VAL A 86 10.20 -5.02 11.07
N THR A 87 10.44 -6.19 10.49
CA THR A 87 11.21 -6.32 9.26
C THR A 87 10.51 -5.48 8.18
N PRO A 88 11.16 -4.46 7.58
CA PRO A 88 10.46 -3.33 6.95
C PRO A 88 9.84 -3.59 5.57
N ARG A 89 9.62 -4.85 5.16
CA ARG A 89 9.41 -5.12 3.73
C ARG A 89 7.97 -5.13 3.25
N THR A 90 7.00 -5.51 4.07
CA THR A 90 5.56 -5.47 3.72
C THR A 90 4.72 -5.57 5.00
N ASN A 91 3.88 -4.59 5.31
CA ASN A 91 2.88 -4.72 6.38
C ASN A 91 1.78 -5.68 5.89
N PRO A 92 1.60 -6.87 6.51
CA PRO A 92 0.64 -7.87 6.04
C PRO A 92 -0.83 -7.40 6.12
N GLN A 93 -1.11 -6.32 6.86
CA GLN A 93 -2.43 -5.71 6.99
C GLN A 93 -2.69 -4.61 5.93
N ALA A 94 -1.66 -4.19 5.19
CA ALA A 94 -1.76 -3.10 4.21
C ALA A 94 -2.77 -3.39 3.10
N ALA A 95 -2.78 -4.62 2.57
CA ALA A 95 -3.69 -5.02 1.49
C ALA A 95 -5.16 -4.91 1.93
N ASP A 96 -5.50 -5.39 3.13
CA ASP A 96 -6.87 -5.30 3.65
C ASP A 96 -7.27 -3.86 3.99
N ALA A 97 -6.31 -3.03 4.47
CA ALA A 97 -6.53 -1.61 4.68
C ALA A 97 -6.85 -0.88 3.37
N LEU A 98 -6.06 -1.14 2.32
CA LEU A 98 -6.29 -0.59 0.98
C LEU A 98 -7.62 -1.06 0.40
N ALA A 99 -7.98 -2.33 0.58
CA ALA A 99 -9.26 -2.88 0.12
C ALA A 99 -10.46 -2.26 0.84
N LEU A 100 -10.39 -2.10 2.16
CA LEU A 100 -11.45 -1.45 2.94
C LEU A 100 -11.61 0.02 2.53
N THR A 101 -10.50 0.75 2.34
CA THR A 101 -10.55 2.16 1.93
C THR A 101 -11.09 2.31 0.51
N LYS A 102 -10.69 1.42 -0.41
CA LYS A 102 -11.28 1.37 -1.76
C LYS A 102 -12.79 1.18 -1.72
N ASN A 103 -13.27 0.26 -0.90
CA ASN A 103 -14.70 0.00 -0.72
C ASN A 103 -15.44 1.26 -0.23
N ALA A 104 -14.86 2.00 0.73
CA ALA A 104 -15.43 3.28 1.17
C ALA A 104 -15.51 4.32 0.05
N MET A 105 -14.49 4.41 -0.81
CA MET A 105 -14.50 5.28 -1.98
C MET A 105 -15.55 4.87 -3.02
N ASP A 106 -15.72 3.57 -3.26
CA ASP A 106 -16.72 3.05 -4.17
C ASP A 106 -18.14 3.36 -3.64
N ILE A 107 -18.37 3.22 -2.33
CA ILE A 107 -19.63 3.65 -1.68
C ILE A 107 -19.87 5.15 -1.88
N ALA A 108 -18.86 6.01 -1.64
CA ALA A 108 -19.00 7.45 -1.82
C ALA A 108 -19.33 7.81 -3.26
N LYS A 109 -18.65 7.18 -4.23
CA LYS A 109 -18.90 7.37 -5.67
C LYS A 109 -20.32 6.98 -6.05
N ASP A 110 -20.83 5.87 -5.52
CA ASP A 110 -22.20 5.39 -5.80
C ASP A 110 -23.27 6.25 -5.11
N VAL A 111 -22.98 6.87 -3.96
CA VAL A 111 -23.83 7.92 -3.41
C VAL A 111 -23.82 9.13 -4.36
N GLY A 112 -22.64 9.60 -4.78
CA GLY A 112 -22.51 10.75 -5.68
C GLY A 112 -23.27 10.59 -7.00
N LYS A 113 -23.23 9.40 -7.62
CA LYS A 113 -24.02 9.10 -8.82
C LYS A 113 -25.53 9.20 -8.60
N ARG A 114 -26.02 8.85 -7.40
CA ARG A 114 -27.46 8.81 -7.09
C ARG A 114 -27.99 10.16 -6.63
N THR A 115 -27.20 10.92 -5.87
CA THR A 115 -27.64 12.15 -5.20
C THR A 115 -27.11 13.42 -5.86
N GLY A 116 -26.14 13.30 -6.78
CA GLY A 116 -25.40 14.44 -7.33
C GLY A 116 -24.34 15.03 -6.38
N HIS A 117 -24.21 14.50 -5.17
CA HIS A 117 -23.23 14.94 -4.18
C HIS A 117 -22.44 13.75 -3.62
N GLN A 118 -21.15 13.67 -3.96
CA GLN A 118 -20.26 12.63 -3.48
C GLN A 118 -19.71 13.00 -2.09
N PRO A 119 -19.94 12.16 -1.05
CA PRO A 119 -19.40 12.42 0.29
C PRO A 119 -17.87 12.46 0.32
N GLU A 120 -17.30 13.26 1.24
CA GLU A 120 -15.86 13.22 1.51
C GLU A 120 -15.50 11.88 2.16
N VAL A 121 -14.42 11.23 1.69
CA VAL A 121 -13.87 10.03 2.33
C VAL A 121 -12.58 10.43 3.03
N THR A 122 -12.49 10.11 4.31
CA THR A 122 -11.30 10.37 5.14
C THR A 122 -10.91 9.13 5.91
N VAL A 123 -9.68 9.12 6.44
CA VAL A 123 -9.13 7.96 7.14
C VAL A 123 -8.62 8.33 8.53
N THR A 124 -8.67 7.39 9.46
CA THR A 124 -8.19 7.59 10.83
C THR A 124 -7.68 6.30 11.45
N GLY A 125 -6.90 6.45 12.51
CA GLY A 125 -6.39 5.32 13.26
C GLY A 125 -5.40 5.74 14.35
N HIS A 126 -5.20 4.82 15.29
CA HIS A 126 -4.28 4.95 16.41
C HIS A 126 -3.14 3.93 16.28
N SER A 127 -1.94 4.28 16.75
CA SER A 127 -0.79 3.37 16.77
C SER A 127 -0.50 2.79 15.36
N LEU A 128 -0.40 1.47 15.19
CA LEU A 128 -0.28 0.83 13.87
C LEU A 128 -1.46 1.14 12.94
N GLY A 129 -2.67 1.29 13.47
CA GLY A 129 -3.85 1.70 12.69
C GLY A 129 -3.67 3.10 12.10
N GLY A 130 -2.95 3.99 12.80
CA GLY A 130 -2.57 5.30 12.27
C GLY A 130 -1.56 5.22 11.12
N ALA A 131 -0.64 4.25 11.16
CA ALA A 131 0.27 3.99 10.04
C ALA A 131 -0.49 3.50 8.80
N LEU A 132 -1.48 2.61 9.00
CA LEU A 132 -2.39 2.15 7.94
C LEU A 132 -3.22 3.31 7.37
N ALA A 133 -3.69 4.23 8.23
CA ALA A 133 -4.39 5.43 7.80
C ALA A 133 -3.49 6.36 6.96
N GLN A 134 -2.24 6.60 7.36
CA GLN A 134 -1.29 7.37 6.55
C GLN A 134 -1.04 6.70 5.19
N MET A 135 -0.88 5.38 5.17
CA MET A 135 -0.67 4.60 3.94
C MET A 135 -1.87 4.70 3.00
N THR A 136 -3.10 4.48 3.49
CA THR A 136 -4.29 4.53 2.65
C THR A 136 -4.62 5.97 2.21
N ALA A 137 -4.33 6.97 3.07
CA ALA A 137 -4.39 8.39 2.70
C ALA A 137 -3.45 8.72 1.54
N HIS A 138 -2.17 8.34 1.65
CA HIS A 138 -1.20 8.56 0.58
C HIS A 138 -1.59 7.82 -0.70
N HIS A 139 -1.99 6.56 -0.58
CA HIS A 139 -2.31 5.71 -1.73
C HIS A 139 -3.48 6.27 -2.57
N TYR A 140 -4.54 6.75 -1.91
CA TYR A 140 -5.77 7.22 -2.55
C TYR A 140 -5.93 8.74 -2.60
N ASP A 141 -4.92 9.51 -2.17
CA ASP A 141 -4.98 10.98 -2.03
C ASP A 141 -6.14 11.46 -1.13
N LEU A 142 -6.30 10.79 0.02
CA LEU A 142 -7.33 11.14 1.01
C LEU A 142 -6.76 12.01 2.11
N LYS A 143 -7.66 12.71 2.79
CA LYS A 143 -7.34 13.38 4.05
C LYS A 143 -7.56 12.46 5.24
N GLY A 144 -6.92 12.76 6.37
CA GLY A 144 -7.13 11.98 7.58
C GLY A 144 -6.51 12.59 8.82
N GLU A 145 -6.86 12.01 9.97
CA GLU A 145 -6.25 12.36 11.25
C GLU A 145 -5.84 11.08 11.99
N THR A 146 -4.66 11.07 12.58
CA THR A 146 -4.12 9.90 13.30
C THR A 146 -3.67 10.27 14.70
N PHE A 147 -3.62 9.29 15.60
CA PHE A 147 -3.35 9.50 17.02
C PHE A 147 -2.22 8.58 17.49
N ASN A 148 -1.12 9.15 17.94
CA ASN A 148 0.11 8.41 18.29
C ASN A 148 0.46 7.33 17.26
N ALA A 149 0.31 7.68 15.97
CA ALA A 149 0.57 6.74 14.90
C ALA A 149 2.06 6.38 14.86
N TYR A 150 2.37 5.15 14.46
CA TYR A 150 3.71 4.90 13.92
C TYR A 150 3.83 5.58 12.55
N GLY A 151 4.87 6.38 12.33
CA GLY A 151 5.06 7.11 11.08
C GLY A 151 5.23 6.18 9.87
N ALA A 152 4.50 6.43 8.79
CA ALA A 152 4.52 5.55 7.60
C ALA A 152 5.65 5.88 6.60
N ALA A 153 6.37 6.98 6.75
CA ALA A 153 7.33 7.46 5.75
C ALA A 153 8.61 6.60 5.68
N SER A 154 8.97 5.91 6.76
CA SER A 154 10.10 4.97 6.77
C SER A 154 9.74 3.57 6.22
N LEU A 155 8.47 3.32 5.92
CA LEU A 155 8.02 2.04 5.37
C LEU A 155 8.32 1.97 3.86
N SER A 156 8.52 0.75 3.34
CA SER A 156 8.88 0.48 1.93
C SER A 156 7.78 0.76 0.89
N TYR A 157 6.90 1.73 1.15
CA TYR A 157 5.79 2.15 0.29
C TYR A 157 6.08 3.47 -0.47
N ARG A 158 7.29 4.01 -0.33
CA ARG A 158 7.71 5.29 -0.95
C ARG A 158 6.81 6.47 -0.57
N ILE A 159 6.33 6.46 0.67
CA ILE A 159 5.50 7.51 1.24
C ILE A 159 6.43 8.67 1.66
N PRO A 160 6.18 9.92 1.24
CA PRO A 160 6.99 11.05 1.64
C PRO A 160 6.78 11.40 3.12
N GLU A 161 7.83 11.95 3.75
CA GLU A 161 7.69 12.64 5.02
C GLU A 161 7.01 14.01 4.81
N GLY A 162 6.14 14.41 5.75
CA GLY A 162 5.47 15.70 5.73
C GLY A 162 4.28 15.78 4.75
N GLY A 163 3.87 16.99 4.40
CA GLY A 163 2.68 17.27 3.60
C GLY A 163 1.47 17.69 4.44
N ASN A 164 0.32 17.90 3.80
CA ASN A 164 -0.86 18.52 4.42
C ASN A 164 -2.13 17.64 4.37
N SER A 165 -2.04 16.42 3.82
CA SER A 165 -3.19 15.54 3.67
C SER A 165 -3.61 14.90 5.00
N VAL A 166 -2.65 14.57 5.85
CA VAL A 166 -2.89 13.95 7.16
C VAL A 166 -2.44 14.88 8.29
N ILE A 167 -3.19 14.90 9.39
CA ILE A 167 -2.77 15.53 10.66
C ILE A 167 -2.48 14.41 11.65
N ASN A 168 -1.25 14.35 12.14
CA ASN A 168 -0.78 13.36 13.10
C ASN A 168 -0.74 14.00 14.49
N HIS A 169 -1.68 13.63 15.35
CA HIS A 169 -1.71 14.07 16.74
C HIS A 169 -0.83 13.14 17.57
N VAL A 170 0.24 13.68 18.15
CA VAL A 170 1.23 12.88 18.88
C VAL A 170 1.47 13.46 20.27
N MET A 171 1.62 12.59 21.26
CA MET A 171 2.09 12.98 22.58
C MET A 171 3.61 13.17 22.56
N ALA A 172 4.09 14.15 23.33
CA ALA A 172 5.49 14.60 23.32
C ALA A 172 6.46 13.47 23.66
N SER A 173 6.11 12.64 24.65
CA SER A 173 6.96 11.57 25.13
C SER A 173 6.59 10.18 24.57
N ASP A 174 5.61 10.09 23.67
CA ASP A 174 5.21 8.82 23.07
C ASP A 174 6.35 8.21 22.20
N PRO A 175 6.90 7.04 22.58
CA PRO A 175 8.02 6.43 21.86
C PRO A 175 7.60 5.87 20.49
N VAL A 176 6.33 5.49 20.30
CA VAL A 176 5.89 4.85 19.05
C VAL A 176 5.82 5.87 17.91
N SER A 177 5.21 7.04 18.14
CA SER A 177 5.21 8.12 17.16
C SER A 177 6.56 8.81 17.01
N ALA A 178 7.47 8.67 17.99
CA ALA A 178 8.83 9.16 17.87
C ALA A 178 9.70 8.29 16.96
N ALA A 179 9.38 6.99 16.85
CA ALA A 179 10.23 6.01 16.19
C ALA A 179 10.27 6.07 14.66
N SER A 180 9.42 6.86 14.01
CA SER A 180 9.39 6.92 12.55
C SER A 180 8.81 8.23 12.02
N PRO A 181 9.34 8.81 10.92
CA PRO A 181 8.77 10.00 10.31
C PRO A 181 7.36 9.76 9.72
N HIS A 182 6.55 10.82 9.72
CA HIS A 182 5.13 10.75 9.37
C HIS A 182 4.83 11.34 7.99
N PHE A 183 3.84 10.76 7.31
CA PHE A 183 3.14 11.42 6.22
C PHE A 183 2.12 12.42 6.79
N GLY A 184 2.18 13.67 6.36
CA GLY A 184 1.33 14.75 6.84
C GLY A 184 1.96 15.65 7.91
N GLN A 185 1.16 16.58 8.43
CA GLN A 185 1.57 17.50 9.49
C GLN A 185 1.65 16.76 10.83
N VAL A 186 2.64 17.07 11.66
CA VAL A 186 2.73 16.56 13.03
C VAL A 186 2.31 17.66 14.00
N ARG A 187 1.34 17.36 14.87
CA ARG A 187 0.90 18.23 15.96
C ARG A 187 1.27 17.57 17.29
N ILE A 188 2.24 18.15 17.97
CA ILE A 188 2.76 17.64 19.24
C ILE A 188 1.96 18.25 20.40
N TYR A 189 1.57 17.40 21.34
CA TYR A 189 0.88 17.75 22.58
C TYR A 189 1.74 17.29 23.75
N ALA A 190 1.85 18.09 24.80
CA ALA A 190 2.55 17.72 26.02
C ALA A 190 1.65 17.90 27.23
N LYS A 191 1.79 17.01 28.20
CA LYS A 191 1.30 17.21 29.56
C LYS A 191 2.46 17.54 30.52
N PRO A 192 2.20 18.22 31.65
CA PRO A 192 3.25 18.56 32.61
C PRO A 192 4.05 17.35 33.13
N ASP A 193 3.40 16.20 33.33
CA ASP A 193 4.02 14.95 33.76
C ASP A 193 4.93 14.33 32.69
N GLU A 194 4.61 14.49 31.40
CA GLU A 194 5.51 14.07 30.31
C GLU A 194 6.79 14.91 30.29
N ILE A 195 6.67 16.23 30.47
CA ILE A 195 7.83 17.12 30.55
C ILE A 195 8.70 16.76 31.76
N ALA A 196 8.08 16.47 32.91
CA ALA A 196 8.80 16.02 34.09
C ALA A 196 9.50 14.67 33.86
N THR A 197 8.86 13.75 33.14
CA THR A 197 9.42 12.44 32.80
C THR A 197 10.64 12.57 31.90
N LEU A 198 10.54 13.38 30.83
CA LEU A 198 11.67 13.63 29.93
C LEU A 198 12.83 14.33 30.67
N SER A 199 12.52 15.33 31.51
CA SER A 199 13.51 16.03 32.34
C SER A 199 14.24 15.07 33.30
N GLY A 200 13.50 14.16 33.95
CA GLY A 200 14.06 13.12 34.81
C GLY A 200 14.95 12.10 34.08
N ALA A 201 14.81 11.97 32.76
CA ALA A 201 15.60 11.09 31.92
C ALA A 201 16.83 11.77 31.27
N GLY A 202 17.08 13.04 31.59
CA GLY A 202 18.27 13.79 31.15
C GLY A 202 17.98 14.88 30.10
N TYR A 203 16.81 14.84 29.44
CA TYR A 203 16.48 15.79 28.38
C TYR A 203 16.22 17.19 28.94
N SER A 204 16.71 18.24 28.26
CA SER A 204 16.60 19.61 28.74
C SER A 204 16.42 20.64 27.62
N ASN A 205 15.73 21.73 27.93
CA ASN A 205 15.68 22.89 27.03
C ASN A 205 16.97 23.73 27.04
N SER A 206 17.93 23.41 27.91
CA SER A 206 19.19 24.14 28.01
C SER A 206 20.15 23.85 26.85
N LYS A 207 20.82 24.89 26.35
CA LYS A 207 21.92 24.76 25.37
C LYS A 207 23.16 24.05 25.95
N ALA A 208 23.27 23.97 27.28
CA ALA A 208 24.41 23.40 28.00
C ALA A 208 24.22 21.92 28.40
N ASN A 209 23.19 21.24 27.89
CA ASN A 209 22.84 19.87 28.30
C ASN A 209 23.85 18.78 27.86
N PHE A 210 24.89 19.13 27.10
CA PHE A 210 25.91 18.21 26.58
C PHE A 210 26.71 17.43 27.66
N LEU A 211 26.51 17.76 28.94
CA LEU A 211 27.19 17.13 30.08
C LEU A 211 26.32 16.09 30.82
N ILE A 212 25.02 16.02 30.51
CA ILE A 212 24.09 15.06 31.10
C ILE A 212 23.87 13.95 30.07
N PRO A 213 24.18 12.68 30.38
CA PRO A 213 23.87 11.58 29.47
C PRO A 213 22.35 11.40 29.38
N ASP A 214 21.82 11.40 28.15
CA ASP A 214 20.41 11.10 27.88
C ASP A 214 20.14 9.60 27.95
N TYR A 215 18.99 9.21 28.51
CA TYR A 215 18.58 7.81 28.65
C TYR A 215 17.29 7.52 27.88
N PRO A 216 17.32 7.45 26.53
CA PRO A 216 16.14 7.24 25.69
C PRO A 216 15.32 6.00 26.04
N LEU A 217 15.97 4.89 26.41
CA LEU A 217 15.26 3.67 26.81
C LEU A 217 14.54 3.81 28.16
N VAL A 218 15.08 4.60 29.09
CA VAL A 218 14.44 4.89 30.38
C VAL A 218 13.24 5.80 30.16
N ALA A 219 13.41 6.87 29.37
CA ALA A 219 12.31 7.76 28.99
C ALA A 219 11.18 6.99 28.28
N ALA A 220 11.50 6.15 27.29
CA ALA A 220 10.51 5.35 26.58
C ALA A 220 9.73 4.39 27.50
N GLY A 221 10.42 3.74 28.45
CA GLY A 221 9.80 2.85 29.44
C GLY A 221 8.89 3.58 30.45
N SER A 222 9.22 4.82 30.81
CA SER A 222 8.40 5.66 31.69
C SER A 222 7.23 6.33 30.96
N SER A 223 7.31 6.49 29.64
CA SER A 223 6.32 7.19 28.80
C SER A 223 5.30 6.30 28.10
N LEU A 224 5.16 5.03 28.49
CA LEU A 224 4.19 4.10 27.89
C LEU A 224 2.73 4.58 28.01
N GLY A 225 2.43 5.39 29.03
CA GLY A 225 1.13 6.04 29.19
C GLY A 225 0.83 7.09 28.12
N ALA A 226 1.86 7.74 27.57
CA ALA A 226 1.74 8.73 26.50
C ALA A 226 1.22 8.11 25.21
N HIS A 227 1.55 6.84 24.94
CA HIS A 227 1.08 6.15 23.73
C HIS A 227 -0.44 5.96 23.68
N LYS A 228 -1.12 5.91 24.82
CA LYS A 228 -2.54 5.53 24.88
C LYS A 228 -3.44 6.54 24.15
N LEU A 229 -4.38 6.02 23.35
CA LEU A 229 -5.43 6.82 22.71
C LEU A 229 -6.27 7.64 23.71
N GLY A 230 -6.38 7.18 24.96
CA GLY A 230 -7.07 7.90 26.04
C GLY A 230 -6.59 9.34 26.27
N ASN A 231 -5.36 9.69 25.87
CA ASN A 231 -4.88 11.06 25.92
C ASN A 231 -5.66 12.02 24.99
N PHE A 232 -6.33 11.49 23.97
CA PHE A 232 -7.09 12.25 22.98
C PHE A 232 -8.62 12.13 23.16
N LEU A 233 -9.07 11.38 24.18
CA LEU A 233 -10.49 11.09 24.40
C LEU A 233 -11.05 11.79 25.65
N GLY A 234 -12.37 11.95 25.68
CA GLY A 234 -13.10 12.42 26.86
C GLY A 234 -12.87 13.90 27.20
N GLU A 235 -13.12 14.25 28.45
CA GLU A 235 -13.01 15.64 28.95
C GLU A 235 -11.55 16.08 29.12
N HIS A 236 -10.67 15.17 29.53
CA HIS A 236 -9.24 15.42 29.74
C HIS A 236 -8.39 15.21 28.47
N SER A 237 -9.04 15.25 27.30
CA SER A 237 -8.36 15.13 26.01
C SER A 237 -7.44 16.32 25.77
N VAL A 238 -6.20 16.05 25.34
CA VAL A 238 -5.25 17.10 24.92
C VAL A 238 -5.74 17.87 23.68
N LEU A 239 -6.73 17.35 22.95
CA LEU A 239 -7.37 18.06 21.84
C LEU A 239 -8.24 19.21 22.33
N LYS A 240 -8.71 19.15 23.58
CA LYS A 240 -9.55 20.15 24.23
C LYS A 240 -8.76 21.08 25.16
N ASP A 241 -7.53 20.70 25.51
CA ASP A 241 -6.65 21.50 26.36
C ASP A 241 -5.92 22.59 25.56
N PRO A 242 -6.21 23.89 25.78
CA PRO A 242 -5.53 24.98 25.08
C PRO A 242 -4.05 25.08 25.42
N ASN A 243 -3.58 24.49 26.53
CA ASN A 243 -2.20 24.56 27.00
C ASN A 243 -1.32 23.42 26.49
N ALA A 244 -1.91 22.30 26.04
CA ALA A 244 -1.14 21.11 25.66
C ALA A 244 -0.14 21.37 24.51
N ARG A 245 -0.55 22.16 23.50
CA ARG A 245 0.34 22.55 22.39
C ARG A 245 1.33 23.64 22.79
N PRO A 246 0.93 24.76 23.41
CA PRO A 246 1.88 25.74 23.94
C PRO A 246 2.94 25.12 24.87
N LEU A 247 2.58 24.16 25.71
CA LEU A 247 3.52 23.47 26.58
C LEU A 247 4.53 22.65 25.77
N ALA A 248 4.09 21.95 24.72
CA ALA A 248 4.99 21.25 23.81
C ALA A 248 5.95 22.23 23.10
N GLU A 249 5.45 23.38 22.63
CA GLU A 249 6.28 24.40 21.97
C GLU A 249 7.31 25.03 22.92
N GLN A 250 6.93 25.29 24.17
CA GLN A 250 7.85 25.79 25.20
C GLN A 250 8.97 24.80 25.51
N ASN A 251 8.71 23.50 25.33
CA ASN A 251 9.63 22.40 25.58
C ASN A 251 10.12 21.75 24.27
N LYS A 252 10.06 22.47 23.14
CA LYS A 252 10.31 21.88 21.82
C LYS A 252 11.68 21.21 21.73
N ARG A 253 12.71 21.83 22.29
CA ARG A 253 14.09 21.31 22.19
C ARG A 253 14.23 19.94 22.83
N MET A 254 13.82 19.79 24.10
CA MET A 254 13.95 18.52 24.81
C MET A 254 13.10 17.42 24.15
N ILE A 255 11.94 17.79 23.59
CA ILE A 255 11.06 16.87 22.88
C ILE A 255 11.69 16.44 21.55
N ASP A 256 12.25 17.37 20.77
CA ASP A 256 12.94 17.06 19.52
C ASP A 256 14.16 16.15 19.77
N GLU A 257 14.92 16.41 20.83
CA GLU A 257 16.09 15.61 21.23
C GLU A 257 15.67 14.18 21.57
N TYR A 258 14.68 14.01 22.46
CA TYR A 258 14.13 12.70 22.78
C TYR A 258 13.61 11.96 21.54
N ARG A 259 12.81 12.62 20.71
CA ARG A 259 12.23 11.98 19.53
C ARG A 259 13.29 11.63 18.50
N GLY A 260 14.33 12.46 18.36
CA GLY A 260 15.50 12.18 17.52
C GLY A 260 16.29 10.96 18.01
N ASP A 261 16.51 10.84 19.31
CA ASP A 261 17.21 9.69 19.91
C ASP A 261 16.44 8.38 19.71
N ILE A 262 15.11 8.40 19.83
CA ILE A 262 14.26 7.23 19.59
C ILE A 262 14.31 6.78 18.12
N ASP A 263 14.23 7.70 17.15
CA ASP A 263 14.41 7.33 15.73
C ASP A 263 15.83 6.84 15.42
N GLY A 264 16.85 7.46 16.04
CA GLY A 264 18.25 7.07 15.93
C GLY A 264 18.51 5.64 16.43
N LEU A 265 17.97 5.27 17.59
CA LEU A 265 18.04 3.93 18.15
C LEU A 265 17.45 2.88 17.19
N ARG A 266 16.24 3.13 16.64
CA ARG A 266 15.61 2.24 15.66
C ARG A 266 16.45 2.10 14.39
N THR A 267 16.97 3.21 13.87
CA THR A 267 17.79 3.20 12.65
C THR A 267 19.08 2.40 12.83
N GLY A 268 19.73 2.52 14.00
CA GLY A 268 20.95 1.78 14.35
C GLY A 268 20.79 0.26 14.36
N THR A 269 19.70 -0.27 14.95
CA THR A 269 19.37 -1.71 14.91
C THR A 269 18.98 -2.18 13.50
N THR A 270 18.26 -1.34 12.74
CA THR A 270 17.86 -1.67 11.37
C THR A 270 19.07 -1.80 10.43
N ILE A 271 20.16 -1.06 10.67
CA ILE A 271 21.38 -1.13 9.84
C ILE A 271 22.12 -2.47 10.02
N LEU A 272 22.15 -3.04 11.23
CA LEU A 272 22.86 -4.30 11.51
C LEU A 272 22.23 -5.54 10.86
N THR A 273 20.90 -5.54 10.64
CA THR A 273 20.18 -6.62 9.95
C THR A 273 20.17 -6.48 8.42
N ARG A 274 20.69 -5.37 7.86
CA ARG A 274 20.80 -5.15 6.39
C ARG A 274 21.83 -6.06 5.71
N SER A 275 22.63 -6.83 6.45
CA SER A 275 23.90 -7.40 5.96
C SER A 275 23.86 -8.76 5.25
N ALA A 276 22.72 -9.32 4.83
CA ALA A 276 22.77 -10.60 4.08
C ALA A 276 21.74 -10.87 2.96
N ARG A 277 20.70 -10.06 2.72
CA ARG A 277 19.71 -10.40 1.67
C ARG A 277 18.90 -9.25 1.03
N GLY A 278 19.16 -7.99 1.37
CA GLY A 278 18.24 -6.88 1.12
C GLY A 278 18.59 -5.87 0.03
N PHE A 279 19.76 -5.95 -0.61
CA PHE A 279 20.32 -4.82 -1.38
C PHE A 279 19.60 -4.48 -2.70
N GLY A 280 18.67 -5.29 -3.20
CA GLY A 280 18.14 -5.12 -4.56
C GLY A 280 17.08 -4.02 -4.74
N GLN A 281 16.05 -3.96 -3.87
CA GLN A 281 14.88 -3.09 -4.09
C GLN A 281 15.02 -1.75 -3.35
N ASP A 282 15.50 -1.75 -2.11
CA ASP A 282 15.61 -0.56 -1.26
C ASP A 282 16.61 0.47 -1.83
N ALA A 283 17.70 0.01 -2.47
CA ALA A 283 18.64 0.88 -3.17
C ALA A 283 18.03 1.51 -4.42
N ILE A 284 17.16 0.79 -5.14
CA ILE A 284 16.48 1.29 -6.32
C ILE A 284 15.41 2.32 -5.93
N ASP A 285 14.69 2.11 -4.83
CA ASP A 285 13.66 3.04 -4.36
C ASP A 285 14.25 4.30 -3.71
N ALA A 286 15.39 4.19 -3.00
CA ALA A 286 16.15 5.36 -2.55
C ALA A 286 16.61 6.25 -3.71
N ILE A 287 16.91 5.66 -4.89
CA ILE A 287 17.25 6.38 -6.12
C ILE A 287 16.00 6.97 -6.80
N ARG A 288 14.84 6.29 -6.73
CA ARG A 288 13.60 6.71 -7.40
C ARG A 288 12.78 7.75 -6.63
N GLY A 289 13.08 7.98 -5.35
CA GLY A 289 12.42 8.98 -4.50
C GLY A 289 10.95 8.63 -4.13
N PRO A 290 10.27 9.47 -3.33
CA PRO A 290 8.89 9.22 -2.92
C PRO A 290 7.89 9.31 -4.08
N LEU A 291 6.71 8.69 -3.92
CA LEU A 291 5.59 8.82 -4.86
C LEU A 291 4.66 9.96 -4.44
N ALA A 292 4.06 10.63 -5.43
CA ALA A 292 3.01 11.62 -5.17
C ALA A 292 1.75 10.92 -4.59
N PRO A 293 0.99 11.59 -3.71
CA PRO A 293 -0.30 11.08 -3.26
C PRO A 293 -1.24 10.73 -4.43
N GLY A 294 -1.95 9.61 -4.32
CA GLY A 294 -2.87 9.11 -5.35
C GLY A 294 -2.19 8.41 -6.54
N GLU A 295 -0.87 8.56 -6.72
CA GLU A 295 -0.13 7.87 -7.79
C GLU A 295 -0.16 6.33 -7.63
N PRO A 296 -0.01 5.75 -6.43
CA PRO A 296 -0.17 4.31 -6.24
C PRO A 296 -1.54 3.80 -6.72
N ALA A 297 -2.65 4.44 -6.32
CA ALA A 297 -3.99 4.04 -6.77
C ALA A 297 -4.16 4.18 -8.30
N LYS A 298 -3.54 5.19 -8.92
CA LYS A 298 -3.56 5.35 -10.38
C LYS A 298 -2.80 4.23 -11.08
N ARG A 299 -1.68 3.77 -10.51
CA ARG A 299 -0.91 2.62 -11.02
C ARG A 299 -1.68 1.33 -10.86
N ASP A 300 -2.29 1.11 -9.71
CA ASP A 300 -3.14 -0.05 -9.47
C ASP A 300 -4.35 -0.02 -10.41
N ALA A 301 -4.99 1.13 -10.62
CA ALA A 301 -6.08 1.27 -11.59
C ALA A 301 -5.62 1.10 -13.05
N ARG A 302 -4.37 1.39 -13.40
CA ARG A 302 -3.78 1.05 -14.71
C ARG A 302 -3.45 -0.43 -14.80
N ALA A 303 -2.99 -1.06 -13.71
CA ALA A 303 -2.72 -2.48 -13.63
C ALA A 303 -4.00 -3.33 -13.64
N HIS A 304 -5.07 -2.87 -12.97
CA HIS A 304 -6.41 -3.47 -12.95
C HIS A 304 -7.26 -3.05 -14.16
N GLY A 305 -7.02 -1.88 -14.74
CA GLY A 305 -7.54 -1.52 -16.08
C GLY A 305 -6.92 -2.40 -17.18
N ASN A 306 -5.80 -3.04 -16.87
CA ASN A 306 -5.24 -4.17 -17.60
C ASN A 306 -5.70 -5.51 -16.98
N ASP A 307 -6.94 -5.65 -16.48
CA ASP A 307 -7.52 -6.91 -15.93
C ASP A 307 -7.40 -8.13 -16.89
N HIS A 308 -7.01 -7.88 -18.14
CA HIS A 308 -6.45 -8.87 -19.04
C HIS A 308 -5.17 -9.59 -18.54
N THR A 309 -4.53 -9.16 -17.44
CA THR A 309 -3.32 -9.79 -16.87
C THR A 309 -3.57 -10.73 -15.68
N LEU A 310 -4.79 -10.73 -15.11
CA LEU A 310 -5.24 -11.75 -14.14
C LEU A 310 -6.00 -12.91 -14.81
N LEU A 311 -6.47 -12.70 -16.04
CA LEU A 311 -7.04 -13.76 -16.86
C LEU A 311 -5.97 -14.79 -17.20
N ARG A 312 -6.35 -16.06 -17.24
CA ARG A 312 -5.46 -17.09 -17.77
C ARG A 312 -5.40 -16.94 -19.30
N ILE A 313 -4.27 -17.27 -19.92
CA ILE A 313 -4.00 -17.01 -21.35
C ILE A 313 -5.04 -17.68 -22.28
N ASP A 314 -5.71 -18.74 -21.82
CA ASP A 314 -6.78 -19.44 -22.53
C ASP A 314 -8.17 -18.78 -22.38
N GLN A 315 -8.30 -17.75 -21.53
CA GLN A 315 -9.55 -17.05 -21.31
C GLN A 315 -9.74 -15.87 -22.28
N PRO A 316 -10.96 -15.69 -22.83
CA PRO A 316 -11.29 -14.55 -23.65
C PRO A 316 -11.01 -13.24 -22.90
N GLY A 317 -10.27 -12.34 -23.55
CA GLY A 317 -9.85 -11.06 -22.98
C GLY A 317 -8.36 -11.00 -22.64
N HIS A 318 -7.69 -12.10 -22.26
CA HIS A 318 -6.25 -12.02 -21.99
C HIS A 318 -5.47 -11.53 -23.23
N VAL A 319 -4.48 -10.66 -23.06
CA VAL A 319 -3.75 -10.03 -24.19
C VAL A 319 -3.06 -11.05 -25.11
N GLY A 320 -2.66 -12.18 -24.55
CA GLY A 320 -2.10 -13.33 -25.29
C GLY A 320 -3.12 -14.34 -25.83
N ASN A 321 -4.43 -14.13 -25.64
CA ASN A 321 -5.45 -15.14 -25.96
C ASN A 321 -5.53 -15.46 -27.46
N ALA A 322 -5.38 -14.44 -28.32
CA ALA A 322 -5.36 -14.66 -29.77
C ALA A 322 -4.19 -15.58 -30.19
N LEU A 323 -2.98 -15.30 -29.71
CA LEU A 323 -1.80 -16.13 -29.96
C LEU A 323 -1.95 -17.54 -29.36
N PHE A 324 -2.59 -17.67 -28.20
CA PHE A 324 -2.89 -18.96 -27.60
C PHE A 324 -3.83 -19.80 -28.46
N GLN A 325 -4.92 -19.21 -28.97
CA GLN A 325 -5.85 -19.89 -29.87
C GLN A 325 -5.15 -20.34 -31.17
N ASP A 326 -4.26 -19.50 -31.71
CA ASP A 326 -3.47 -19.84 -32.90
C ASP A 326 -2.51 -21.01 -32.63
N ALA A 327 -1.75 -20.94 -31.54
CA ALA A 327 -0.86 -22.02 -31.10
C ALA A 327 -1.64 -23.32 -30.87
N GLN A 328 -2.81 -23.23 -30.21
CA GLN A 328 -3.65 -24.37 -29.89
C GLN A 328 -4.14 -25.09 -31.15
N ARG A 329 -4.57 -24.37 -32.19
CA ARG A 329 -4.92 -24.99 -33.48
C ARG A 329 -3.74 -25.76 -34.09
N GLY A 330 -2.54 -25.18 -34.03
CA GLY A 330 -1.34 -25.82 -34.53
C GLY A 330 -0.91 -27.06 -33.73
N VAL A 331 -0.94 -26.98 -32.39
CA VAL A 331 -0.62 -28.10 -31.51
C VAL A 331 -1.63 -29.24 -31.67
N HIS A 332 -2.93 -28.94 -31.72
CA HIS A 332 -3.96 -29.96 -31.95
C HIS A 332 -3.79 -30.67 -33.31
N ALA A 333 -3.33 -29.96 -34.34
CA ALA A 333 -3.00 -30.58 -35.63
C ALA A 333 -1.80 -31.52 -35.54
N GLN A 334 -0.81 -31.25 -34.67
CA GLN A 334 0.29 -32.17 -34.39
C GLN A 334 -0.17 -33.37 -33.57
N ASP A 335 -1.02 -33.17 -32.56
CA ASP A 335 -1.62 -34.26 -31.78
C ASP A 335 -2.37 -35.23 -32.70
N ALA A 336 -3.20 -34.71 -33.61
CA ALA A 336 -3.92 -35.52 -34.59
C ALA A 336 -2.99 -36.32 -35.52
N ARG A 337 -1.86 -35.73 -35.96
CA ARG A 337 -0.85 -36.44 -36.77
C ARG A 337 -0.15 -37.54 -35.98
N ALA A 338 0.01 -37.36 -34.67
CA ALA A 338 0.57 -38.35 -33.75
C ALA A 338 -0.46 -39.38 -33.25
N GLY A 339 -1.74 -39.29 -33.67
CA GLY A 339 -2.81 -40.16 -33.20
C GLY A 339 -3.22 -39.92 -31.74
N ARG A 340 -2.95 -38.73 -31.21
CA ARG A 340 -3.34 -38.30 -29.86
C ARG A 340 -4.55 -37.37 -29.89
N SER A 341 -5.35 -37.41 -28.83
CA SER A 341 -6.36 -36.39 -28.54
C SER A 341 -5.73 -35.25 -27.75
N PRO A 342 -6.09 -33.98 -28.02
CA PRO A 342 -5.61 -32.86 -27.23
C PRO A 342 -5.98 -32.95 -25.75
N ASP A 343 -5.04 -32.59 -24.88
CA ASP A 343 -5.18 -32.69 -23.42
C ASP A 343 -4.59 -31.44 -22.71
N GLN A 344 -4.38 -31.55 -21.39
CA GLN A 344 -3.79 -30.47 -20.60
C GLN A 344 -2.37 -30.12 -21.07
N GLN A 345 -1.55 -31.09 -21.47
CA GLN A 345 -0.19 -30.86 -21.95
C GLN A 345 -0.21 -30.15 -23.30
N SER A 346 -1.19 -30.45 -24.16
CA SER A 346 -1.43 -29.70 -25.40
C SER A 346 -1.72 -28.21 -25.11
N ALA A 347 -2.52 -27.92 -24.09
CA ALA A 347 -2.79 -26.55 -23.67
C ALA A 347 -1.54 -25.86 -23.09
N GLN A 348 -0.76 -26.54 -22.26
CA GLN A 348 0.49 -26.01 -21.67
C GLN A 348 1.56 -25.70 -22.73
N LEU A 349 1.72 -26.58 -23.72
CA LEU A 349 2.58 -26.35 -24.88
C LEU A 349 2.11 -25.12 -25.69
N SER A 350 0.80 -24.99 -25.90
CA SER A 350 0.19 -23.85 -26.61
C SER A 350 0.43 -22.52 -25.88
N GLY A 351 0.29 -22.52 -24.55
CA GLY A 351 0.59 -21.35 -23.71
C GLY A 351 2.06 -20.92 -23.80
N SER A 352 2.98 -21.87 -23.78
CA SER A 352 4.42 -21.59 -23.90
C SER A 352 4.77 -21.01 -25.27
N LEU A 353 4.23 -21.58 -26.35
CA LEU A 353 4.43 -21.07 -27.73
C LEU A 353 3.87 -19.65 -27.90
N ALA A 354 2.66 -19.40 -27.38
CA ALA A 354 2.04 -18.08 -27.42
C ALA A 354 2.84 -17.04 -26.63
N SER A 355 3.36 -17.42 -25.46
CA SER A 355 4.23 -16.57 -24.65
C SER A 355 5.53 -16.20 -25.36
N GLU A 356 6.21 -17.16 -25.97
CA GLU A 356 7.44 -16.91 -26.72
C GLU A 356 7.18 -16.06 -27.97
N MET A 357 6.10 -16.35 -28.71
CA MET A 357 5.76 -15.56 -29.90
C MET A 357 5.44 -14.11 -29.52
N HIS A 358 4.71 -13.90 -28.42
CA HIS A 358 4.43 -12.57 -27.91
C HIS A 358 5.71 -11.82 -27.50
N ALA A 359 6.63 -12.50 -26.81
CA ALA A 359 7.92 -11.93 -26.40
C ALA A 359 8.77 -11.49 -27.60
N ALA A 360 8.69 -12.24 -28.71
CA ALA A 360 9.36 -11.92 -29.96
C ALA A 360 8.66 -10.82 -30.80
N GLY A 361 7.55 -10.25 -30.31
CA GLY A 361 6.78 -9.23 -31.01
C GLY A 361 5.84 -9.76 -32.10
N GLY A 362 5.60 -11.08 -32.11
CA GLY A 362 4.62 -11.69 -33.02
C GLY A 362 3.18 -11.33 -32.65
N GLN A 363 2.32 -11.26 -33.67
CA GLN A 363 0.90 -10.90 -33.54
C GLN A 363 -0.06 -12.05 -33.87
N ARG A 364 0.41 -13.09 -34.56
CA ARG A 364 -0.34 -14.31 -34.86
C ARG A 364 0.59 -15.52 -34.99
N ILE A 365 0.03 -16.74 -34.98
CA ILE A 365 0.78 -17.97 -35.30
C ILE A 365 0.10 -18.65 -36.49
N ASP A 366 0.81 -18.71 -37.62
CA ASP A 366 0.31 -19.28 -38.88
C ASP A 366 0.60 -20.80 -38.96
N ALA A 367 1.67 -21.28 -38.31
CA ALA A 367 2.01 -22.70 -38.26
C ALA A 367 2.71 -23.11 -36.95
N VAL A 368 2.46 -24.34 -36.50
CA VAL A 368 3.21 -25.02 -35.43
C VAL A 368 3.86 -26.27 -36.00
N MET A 369 5.15 -26.45 -35.76
CA MET A 369 5.95 -27.57 -36.29
C MET A 369 6.83 -28.16 -35.19
N MET A 370 7.13 -29.46 -35.27
CA MET A 370 8.06 -30.11 -34.36
C MET A 370 9.38 -30.41 -35.08
N SER A 371 10.48 -30.46 -34.33
CA SER A 371 11.73 -31.02 -34.83
C SER A 371 11.56 -32.52 -35.16
N PRO A 372 12.41 -33.10 -36.04
CA PRO A 372 12.30 -34.52 -36.40
C PRO A 372 12.39 -35.48 -35.20
N ASP A 373 13.09 -35.09 -34.14
CA ASP A 373 13.23 -35.83 -32.88
C ASP A 373 12.19 -35.44 -31.82
N ALA A 374 11.23 -34.57 -32.16
CA ALA A 374 10.21 -34.01 -31.28
C ALA A 374 10.74 -33.21 -30.05
N ALA A 375 12.06 -33.01 -29.92
CA ALA A 375 12.66 -32.32 -28.77
C ALA A 375 12.26 -30.84 -28.69
N ARG A 376 11.98 -30.20 -29.84
CA ARG A 376 11.51 -28.81 -29.91
C ARG A 376 10.24 -28.65 -30.71
N THR A 377 9.46 -27.68 -30.30
CA THR A 377 8.28 -27.21 -31.02
C THR A 377 8.48 -25.76 -31.42
N PHE A 378 8.14 -25.43 -32.66
CA PHE A 378 8.31 -24.12 -33.27
C PHE A 378 6.95 -23.50 -33.56
N ALA A 379 6.78 -22.23 -33.24
CA ALA A 379 5.67 -21.42 -33.73
C ALA A 379 6.20 -20.43 -34.78
N VAL A 380 5.48 -20.32 -35.90
CA VAL A 380 5.87 -19.52 -37.06
C VAL A 380 4.76 -18.52 -37.39
N GLN A 381 5.15 -17.26 -37.60
CA GLN A 381 4.34 -16.24 -38.25
C GLN A 381 4.91 -15.98 -39.65
N GLY A 382 4.07 -16.03 -40.67
CA GLY A 382 4.45 -16.00 -42.08
C GLY A 382 4.45 -17.40 -42.71
N ARG A 383 4.75 -17.45 -44.02
CA ARG A 383 4.88 -18.74 -44.71
C ARG A 383 6.22 -19.38 -44.36
N VAL A 384 6.24 -20.71 -44.22
CA VAL A 384 7.43 -21.46 -43.80
C VAL A 384 8.59 -21.35 -44.81
N ASP A 385 8.26 -21.12 -46.08
CA ASP A 385 9.19 -20.89 -47.20
C ASP A 385 9.67 -19.43 -47.33
N ASP A 386 9.15 -18.50 -46.51
CA ASP A 386 9.51 -17.09 -46.54
C ASP A 386 10.71 -16.81 -45.60
N PRO A 387 11.83 -16.23 -46.08
CA PRO A 387 12.94 -15.83 -45.23
C PRO A 387 12.59 -14.72 -44.23
N ALA A 388 11.51 -13.95 -44.46
CA ALA A 388 11.03 -12.92 -43.54
C ALA A 388 10.13 -13.46 -42.42
N GLN A 389 9.96 -14.78 -42.31
CA GLN A 389 9.15 -15.39 -41.26
C GLN A 389 9.71 -15.09 -39.85
N LEU A 390 8.81 -14.83 -38.91
CA LEU A 390 9.15 -14.79 -37.49
C LEU A 390 8.97 -16.19 -36.92
N ARG A 391 10.03 -16.74 -36.33
CA ARG A 391 10.00 -18.08 -35.74
C ARG A 391 10.53 -18.05 -34.31
N VAL A 392 9.77 -18.67 -33.42
CA VAL A 392 10.18 -18.94 -32.03
C VAL A 392 10.22 -20.45 -31.79
N SER A 393 10.95 -20.88 -30.76
CA SER A 393 11.06 -22.29 -30.40
C SER A 393 10.99 -22.51 -28.90
N VAL A 394 10.29 -23.54 -28.48
CA VAL A 394 10.28 -24.04 -27.09
C VAL A 394 10.80 -25.47 -27.06
N GLU A 395 11.37 -25.87 -25.92
CA GLU A 395 11.66 -27.28 -25.65
C GLU A 395 10.35 -27.99 -25.29
N THR A 396 9.99 -29.02 -26.06
CA THR A 396 8.64 -29.61 -26.05
C THR A 396 8.26 -30.13 -24.65
N MET A 397 9.15 -30.90 -24.02
CA MET A 397 8.89 -31.49 -22.71
C MET A 397 8.77 -30.44 -21.60
N THR A 398 9.63 -29.42 -21.62
CA THR A 398 9.57 -28.32 -20.66
C THR A 398 8.28 -27.51 -20.84
N ALA A 399 7.89 -27.23 -22.08
CA ALA A 399 6.69 -26.48 -22.41
C ALA A 399 5.40 -27.24 -22.03
N MET A 400 5.33 -28.55 -22.26
CA MET A 400 4.21 -29.39 -21.84
C MET A 400 4.04 -29.46 -20.31
N ASN A 401 5.10 -29.22 -19.53
CA ASN A 401 5.05 -29.21 -18.07
C ASN A 401 4.96 -27.79 -17.47
N THR A 402 4.92 -26.75 -18.32
CA THR A 402 4.82 -25.37 -17.86
C THR A 402 3.34 -25.02 -17.59
N PRO A 403 2.95 -24.65 -16.36
CA PRO A 403 1.56 -24.25 -16.07
C PRO A 403 1.10 -23.08 -16.94
N LEU A 404 -0.17 -23.09 -17.34
CA LEU A 404 -0.76 -22.02 -18.15
C LEU A 404 -0.69 -20.67 -17.44
N GLU A 405 -0.82 -20.68 -16.12
CA GLU A 405 -0.73 -19.51 -15.24
C GLU A 405 0.65 -18.84 -15.40
N GLN A 406 1.72 -19.62 -15.51
CA GLN A 406 3.07 -19.10 -15.72
C GLN A 406 3.22 -18.45 -17.11
N SER A 407 2.64 -19.06 -18.15
CA SER A 407 2.63 -18.48 -19.51
C SER A 407 1.80 -17.19 -19.56
N SER A 408 0.69 -17.15 -18.81
CA SER A 408 -0.17 -15.96 -18.67
C SER A 408 0.61 -14.81 -18.05
N GLN A 409 1.30 -15.08 -16.95
CA GLN A 409 2.13 -14.08 -16.27
C GLN A 409 3.27 -13.55 -17.16
N ARG A 410 3.97 -14.42 -17.90
CA ARG A 410 5.06 -13.97 -18.80
C ARG A 410 4.56 -13.02 -19.89
N VAL A 411 3.40 -13.33 -20.49
CA VAL A 411 2.78 -12.46 -21.49
C VAL A 411 2.38 -11.11 -20.87
N ALA A 412 1.75 -11.14 -19.70
CA ALA A 412 1.38 -9.93 -18.97
C ALA A 412 2.58 -9.02 -18.65
N GLU A 413 3.68 -9.60 -18.16
CA GLU A 413 4.91 -8.88 -17.85
C GLU A 413 5.56 -8.28 -19.10
N ASN A 414 5.60 -9.02 -20.21
CA ASN A 414 6.16 -8.54 -21.47
C ASN A 414 5.33 -7.40 -22.08
N ALA A 415 4.00 -7.52 -22.06
CA ALA A 415 3.10 -6.45 -22.51
C ALA A 415 3.28 -5.17 -21.68
N ALA A 416 3.40 -5.31 -20.35
CA ALA A 416 3.64 -4.18 -19.44
C ALA A 416 5.00 -3.51 -19.69
N ARG A 417 6.05 -4.29 -20.01
CA ARG A 417 7.37 -3.72 -20.35
C ARG A 417 7.33 -2.94 -21.67
N GLN A 418 6.62 -3.46 -22.68
CA GLN A 418 6.49 -2.79 -23.98
C GLN A 418 5.70 -1.48 -23.87
N SER A 419 4.60 -1.44 -23.09
CA SER A 419 3.82 -0.21 -22.91
C SER A 419 4.64 0.90 -22.22
N VAL A 420 5.41 0.56 -21.19
CA VAL A 420 6.32 1.51 -20.52
C VAL A 420 7.39 2.04 -21.49
N ALA A 421 7.98 1.18 -22.33
CA ALA A 421 8.97 1.59 -23.32
C ALA A 421 8.37 2.55 -24.38
N LEU A 422 7.15 2.29 -24.84
CA LEU A 422 6.43 3.16 -25.77
C LEU A 422 6.08 4.51 -25.15
N GLU A 423 5.63 4.55 -23.89
CA GLU A 423 5.36 5.81 -23.18
C GLU A 423 6.63 6.66 -23.00
N GLN A 424 7.78 6.03 -22.71
CA GLN A 424 9.08 6.71 -22.63
C GLN A 424 9.52 7.28 -23.99
N GLN A 425 9.31 6.54 -25.08
CA GLN A 425 9.58 7.05 -26.43
C GLN A 425 8.67 8.22 -26.80
N GLN A 426 7.37 8.14 -26.52
CA GLN A 426 6.44 9.23 -26.84
C GLN A 426 6.73 10.49 -26.04
N SER A 427 7.12 10.36 -24.77
CA SER A 427 7.50 11.50 -23.93
C SER A 427 8.81 12.16 -24.39
N GLN A 428 9.82 11.38 -24.81
CA GLN A 428 11.03 11.92 -25.43
C GLN A 428 10.75 12.64 -26.75
N THR A 429 9.91 12.07 -27.62
CA THR A 429 9.53 12.70 -28.89
C THR A 429 8.75 14.00 -28.67
N ARG A 430 7.85 14.05 -27.67
CA ARG A 430 7.15 15.29 -27.29
C ARG A 430 8.11 16.35 -26.75
N GLN A 431 9.11 15.98 -25.95
CA GLN A 431 10.12 16.91 -25.47
C GLN A 431 11.00 17.45 -26.60
N GLN A 432 11.40 16.61 -27.57
CA GLN A 432 12.15 17.07 -28.75
C GLN A 432 11.33 18.02 -29.64
N GLN A 433 10.03 17.75 -29.83
CA GLN A 433 9.14 18.64 -30.60
C GLN A 433 8.87 19.96 -29.88
N GLN A 434 8.79 19.96 -28.54
CA GLN A 434 8.66 21.20 -27.76
C GLN A 434 9.96 22.02 -27.74
N GLY A 435 11.12 21.36 -27.68
CA GLY A 435 12.43 22.01 -27.81
C GLY A 435 12.64 22.64 -29.20
N ALA A 436 12.22 21.97 -30.27
CA ALA A 436 12.33 22.49 -31.63
C ALA A 436 11.40 23.71 -31.89
N ARG A 437 10.26 23.81 -31.20
CA ARG A 437 9.35 24.97 -31.26
C ARG A 437 9.79 26.16 -30.41
N ALA A 438 10.73 25.97 -29.48
CA ALA A 438 11.26 27.05 -28.64
C ALA A 438 12.49 27.74 -29.24
N LEU A 439 13.03 27.22 -30.35
CA LEU A 439 14.25 27.70 -31.04
C LEU A 439 13.98 28.26 -32.45
N GLY A 440 12.72 28.29 -32.89
CA GLY A 440 12.27 28.99 -34.10
C GLY A 440 11.22 30.01 -33.74
#